data_AF-A0A4S4CJ45-F1
#
_entry.id   AF-A0A4S4CJ45-F1
#
_cell.length_a   1.000
_cell.length_b   1.000
_cell.length_c   1.000
_cell.angle_alpha   90.00
_cell.angle_beta   90.00
_cell.angle_gamma   90.00
#
_symmetry.space_group_name_H-M   'P 1'
#
loop_
_entity.id
_entity.type
_entity.pdbx_description
1 polymer ?
#
loop_
_entity_poly.entity_id
_entity_poly.type
_entity_poly.pdbx_seq_one_letter_code
_entity_poly.pdbx_strand_id
1 'polypeptide(L)'
;MGLGLAWGWAAATPFQIEVRMLGRPLTSSQRKTVDEAMTRVSSLITSSFVPVQVDEDARACDRALPAVHELARHLIIYVNVTRLGRDLYADSTPCDLHDGTYLPIYALIDLNSTGLNDLSHADLLDTMIHETLHALGVGTLWTSDTRVSISGDQDDTRFIRKVGRTYYYTAPRGLAAYRALGGQATPGIPLDPDAGHWAGNAVCSEILSGTAGDYTGRVNPISVLTLAALQDLGYGVNLAAASAFRLPRHACPVD
;
A
#
# COMPACT_ATOMS: atom_id res chain seq x y z
N MET A 1 -18.41 -14.65 -49.08
CA MET A 1 -17.87 -13.50 -48.33
C MET A 1 -18.14 -13.76 -46.85
N GLY A 2 -17.15 -14.23 -46.11
CA GLY A 2 -17.27 -14.53 -44.69
C GLY A 2 -17.11 -13.26 -43.87
N LEU A 3 -18.14 -12.89 -43.12
CA LEU A 3 -18.08 -11.83 -42.12
C LEU A 3 -17.39 -12.41 -40.88
N GLY A 4 -16.10 -12.13 -40.73
CA GLY A 4 -15.38 -12.38 -39.49
C GLY A 4 -15.84 -11.40 -38.42
N LEU A 5 -16.47 -11.91 -37.37
CA LEU A 5 -16.74 -11.16 -36.15
C LEU A 5 -15.39 -10.88 -35.48
N ALA A 6 -14.92 -9.63 -35.57
CA ALA A 6 -13.80 -9.16 -34.77
C ALA A 6 -14.28 -9.05 -33.32
N TRP A 7 -13.79 -9.95 -32.47
CA TRP A 7 -13.95 -9.82 -31.03
C TRP A 7 -13.04 -8.66 -30.60
N GLY A 8 -13.64 -7.48 -30.42
CA GLY A 8 -12.96 -6.35 -29.82
C GLY A 8 -12.60 -6.70 -28.38
N TRP A 9 -11.30 -6.87 -28.10
CA TRP A 9 -10.82 -6.92 -26.73
C TRP A 9 -11.10 -5.55 -26.12
N ALA A 10 -12.03 -5.47 -25.18
CA ALA A 10 -12.19 -4.27 -24.36
C ALA A 10 -10.84 -4.02 -23.68
N ALA A 11 -10.27 -2.83 -23.88
CA ALA A 11 -9.06 -2.44 -23.19
C ALA A 11 -9.32 -2.52 -21.68
N ALA A 12 -8.43 -3.17 -20.94
CA ALA A 12 -8.51 -3.23 -19.48
C ALA A 12 -8.57 -1.80 -18.94
N THR A 13 -9.55 -1.51 -18.09
CA THR A 13 -9.67 -0.19 -17.46
C THR A 13 -8.49 0.00 -16.51
N PRO A 14 -7.78 1.14 -16.56
CA PRO A 14 -6.69 1.43 -15.63
C PRO A 14 -7.16 1.30 -14.18
N PHE A 15 -6.26 0.85 -13.30
CA PHE A 15 -6.53 0.87 -11.87
C PHE A 15 -6.71 2.31 -11.40
N GLN A 16 -7.77 2.59 -10.64
CA GLN A 16 -8.08 3.91 -10.12
C GLN A 16 -8.31 3.82 -8.62
N ILE A 17 -7.95 4.91 -7.94
CA ILE A 17 -8.19 5.11 -6.53
C ILE A 17 -9.12 6.32 -6.39
N GLU A 18 -10.27 6.12 -5.79
CA GLU A 18 -11.21 7.18 -5.44
C GLU A 18 -10.93 7.65 -4.01
N VAL A 19 -10.58 8.92 -3.85
CA VAL A 19 -10.28 9.50 -2.54
C VAL A 19 -11.51 10.17 -1.94
N ARG A 20 -11.90 9.74 -0.74
CA ARG A 20 -12.98 10.35 0.05
C ARG A 20 -12.42 10.99 1.31
N MET A 21 -12.50 12.31 1.42
CA MET A 21 -11.95 13.04 2.57
C MET A 21 -12.91 13.03 3.75
N LEU A 22 -12.38 12.80 4.96
CA LEU A 22 -13.08 12.89 6.24
C LEU A 22 -12.27 13.75 7.22
N GLY A 23 -12.91 14.15 8.32
CA GLY A 23 -12.25 14.87 9.41
C GLY A 23 -11.90 16.33 9.07
N ARG A 24 -10.75 16.80 9.56
CA ARG A 24 -10.30 18.18 9.38
C ARG A 24 -10.08 18.49 7.88
N PRO A 25 -10.58 19.62 7.35
CA PRO A 25 -10.32 19.97 5.96
C PRO A 25 -8.82 20.20 5.72
N LEU A 26 -8.32 19.67 4.59
CA LEU A 26 -7.00 19.99 4.05
C LEU A 26 -7.03 21.33 3.32
N THR A 27 -5.89 22.02 3.30
CA THR A 27 -5.67 23.13 2.35
C THR A 27 -5.67 22.61 0.91
N SER A 28 -5.89 23.50 -0.07
CA SER A 28 -5.85 23.12 -1.48
C SER A 28 -4.50 22.53 -1.92
N SER A 29 -3.40 22.94 -1.29
CA SER A 29 -2.07 22.38 -1.57
C SER A 29 -1.95 20.96 -1.03
N GLN A 30 -2.34 20.75 0.23
CA GLN A 30 -2.31 19.42 0.86
C GLN A 30 -3.24 18.44 0.12
N ARG A 31 -4.42 18.89 -0.31
CA ARG A 31 -5.34 18.05 -1.11
C ARG A 31 -4.70 17.61 -2.43
N LYS A 32 -4.04 18.53 -3.15
CA LYS A 32 -3.31 18.19 -4.38
C LYS A 32 -2.21 17.16 -4.14
N THR A 33 -1.47 17.27 -3.02
CA THR A 33 -0.44 16.29 -2.66
C THR A 33 -1.03 14.90 -2.38
N VAL A 34 -2.18 14.82 -1.71
CA VAL A 34 -2.91 13.55 -1.54
C VAL A 34 -3.31 12.98 -2.90
N ASP A 35 -3.92 13.78 -3.77
CA ASP A 35 -4.34 13.32 -5.11
C ASP A 35 -3.13 12.89 -5.98
N GLU A 36 -1.98 13.55 -5.83
CA GLU A 36 -0.71 13.20 -6.48
C GLU A 36 -0.18 11.84 -6.03
N ALA A 37 -0.19 11.56 -4.72
CA ALA A 37 0.23 10.26 -4.17
C ALA A 37 -0.63 9.11 -4.74
N MET A 38 -1.94 9.31 -4.75
CA MET A 38 -2.92 8.31 -5.23
C MET A 38 -2.75 8.04 -6.73
N THR A 39 -2.52 9.10 -7.51
CA THR A 39 -2.23 8.99 -8.95
C THR A 39 -0.91 8.26 -9.20
N ARG A 40 0.11 8.55 -8.39
CA ARG A 40 1.41 7.89 -8.51
C ARG A 40 1.28 6.40 -8.24
N VAL A 41 0.64 6.01 -7.13
CA VAL A 41 0.48 4.60 -6.77
C VAL A 41 -0.43 3.86 -7.74
N SER A 42 -1.55 4.44 -8.17
CA SER A 42 -2.46 3.81 -9.13
C SER A 42 -1.77 3.50 -10.47
N SER A 43 -0.85 4.37 -10.92
CA SER A 43 -0.07 4.16 -12.15
C SER A 43 0.89 2.97 -12.11
N LEU A 44 1.19 2.44 -10.91
CA LEU A 44 2.05 1.27 -10.71
C LEU A 44 1.29 -0.04 -10.90
N ILE A 45 -0.04 -0.01 -10.85
CA ILE A 45 -0.91 -1.19 -10.94
C ILE A 45 -1.46 -1.32 -12.35
N THR A 46 -1.30 -2.50 -12.94
CA THR A 46 -1.76 -2.84 -14.30
C THR A 46 -2.96 -3.79 -14.32
N SER A 47 -3.22 -4.50 -13.22
CA SER A 47 -4.46 -5.26 -13.07
C SER A 47 -5.65 -4.33 -12.85
N SER A 48 -6.80 -4.66 -13.43
CA SER A 48 -8.02 -3.90 -13.20
C SER A 48 -8.62 -4.19 -11.82
N PHE A 49 -9.33 -3.20 -11.27
CA PHE A 49 -10.23 -3.39 -10.14
C PHE A 49 -11.45 -4.21 -10.59
N VAL A 50 -11.90 -5.15 -9.76
CA VAL A 50 -13.09 -5.98 -10.05
C VAL A 50 -14.30 -5.28 -9.45
N PRO A 51 -15.32 -4.86 -10.23
CA PRO A 51 -16.49 -4.22 -9.63
C PRO A 51 -17.20 -5.11 -8.60
N VAL A 52 -17.58 -4.55 -7.47
CA VAL A 52 -18.20 -5.28 -6.35
C VAL A 52 -19.27 -4.42 -5.68
N GLN A 53 -20.38 -5.05 -5.30
CA GLN A 53 -21.41 -4.38 -4.51
C GLN A 53 -20.91 -4.29 -3.06
N VAL A 54 -20.83 -3.08 -2.54
CA VAL A 54 -20.55 -2.81 -1.12
C VAL A 54 -21.85 -2.39 -0.47
N ASP A 55 -22.17 -3.04 0.65
CA ASP A 55 -23.38 -2.78 1.43
C ASP A 55 -23.02 -2.83 2.93
N GLU A 56 -22.19 -1.86 3.33
CA GLU A 56 -21.61 -1.78 4.67
C GLU A 56 -22.26 -0.67 5.48
N ASP A 57 -22.65 -1.00 6.72
CA ASP A 57 -23.17 -0.03 7.67
C ASP A 57 -22.08 0.95 8.12
N ALA A 58 -22.51 2.14 8.58
CA ALA A 58 -21.58 3.10 9.15
C ALA A 58 -20.83 2.46 10.33
N ARG A 59 -19.52 2.71 10.41
CA ARG A 59 -18.62 2.20 11.45
C ARG A 59 -18.32 0.70 11.41
N ALA A 60 -18.62 0.01 10.31
CA ALA A 60 -18.29 -1.41 10.16
C ALA A 60 -16.78 -1.67 10.30
N CYS A 61 -15.94 -0.94 9.56
CA CYS A 61 -14.48 -1.06 9.62
C CYS A 61 -13.82 -0.13 10.66
N ASP A 62 -14.20 1.16 10.68
CA ASP A 62 -13.70 2.13 11.67
C ASP A 62 -14.79 3.13 12.04
N ARG A 63 -14.77 3.62 13.29
CA ARG A 63 -15.74 4.58 13.85
C ARG A 63 -15.92 5.86 13.04
N ALA A 64 -14.93 6.27 12.25
CA ALA A 64 -14.96 7.48 11.42
C ALA A 64 -15.69 7.26 10.08
N LEU A 65 -15.83 6.01 9.64
CA LEU A 65 -16.33 5.71 8.30
C LEU A 65 -17.86 5.83 8.20
N PRO A 66 -18.36 6.46 7.13
CA PRO A 66 -19.78 6.45 6.81
C PRO A 66 -20.22 5.07 6.30
N ALA A 67 -21.53 4.88 6.18
CA ALA A 67 -22.07 3.72 5.48
C ALA A 67 -21.73 3.78 3.98
N VAL A 68 -21.56 2.63 3.35
CA VAL A 68 -21.22 2.50 1.93
C VAL A 68 -22.21 1.55 1.27
N HIS A 69 -23.09 2.10 0.43
CA HIS A 69 -24.14 1.35 -0.28
C HIS A 69 -24.05 1.65 -1.79
N GLU A 70 -23.08 1.04 -2.46
CA GLU A 70 -22.81 1.32 -3.87
C GLU A 70 -22.11 0.16 -4.58
N LEU A 71 -22.20 0.17 -5.91
CA LEU A 71 -21.35 -0.68 -6.75
C LEU A 71 -19.99 0.02 -6.92
N ALA A 72 -19.02 -0.38 -6.10
CA ALA A 72 -17.66 0.09 -6.22
C ALA A 72 -17.05 -0.41 -7.54
N ARG A 73 -16.45 0.50 -8.32
CA ARG A 73 -15.77 0.19 -9.59
C ARG A 73 -14.28 0.51 -9.55
N HIS A 74 -13.83 1.10 -8.45
CA HIS A 74 -12.47 1.53 -8.17
C HIS A 74 -12.19 1.24 -6.68
N LEU A 75 -10.91 1.19 -6.30
CA LEU A 75 -10.54 1.15 -4.89
C LEU A 75 -10.95 2.47 -4.23
N ILE A 76 -11.75 2.41 -3.17
CA ILE A 76 -12.11 3.61 -2.39
C ILE A 76 -11.13 3.75 -1.23
N ILE A 77 -10.46 4.89 -1.12
CA ILE A 77 -9.64 5.20 0.05
C ILE A 77 -10.25 6.40 0.78
N TYR A 78 -10.67 6.17 2.01
CA TYR A 78 -11.03 7.24 2.92
C TYR A 78 -9.75 7.83 3.51
N VAL A 79 -9.55 9.15 3.38
CA VAL A 79 -8.48 9.87 4.05
C VAL A 79 -9.10 10.69 5.17
N ASN A 80 -8.96 10.22 6.40
CA ASN A 80 -9.50 10.85 7.58
C ASN A 80 -8.42 11.68 8.28
N VAL A 81 -8.57 13.01 8.21
CA VAL A 81 -7.61 13.92 8.85
C VAL A 81 -8.02 14.09 10.30
N THR A 82 -7.37 13.34 11.18
CA THR A 82 -7.73 13.22 12.60
C THR A 82 -6.53 13.45 13.50
N ARG A 83 -6.71 13.59 14.80
CA ARG A 83 -5.59 13.69 15.74
C ARG A 83 -5.12 12.28 16.10
N LEU A 84 -3.88 11.96 15.74
CA LEU A 84 -3.18 10.76 16.20
C LEU A 84 -2.20 11.12 17.33
N GLY A 85 -1.49 10.11 17.85
CA GLY A 85 -0.35 10.30 18.76
C GLY A 85 0.72 11.20 18.13
N ARG A 86 1.64 11.76 18.94
CA ARG A 86 2.65 12.70 18.42
C ARG A 86 3.71 12.04 17.52
N ASP A 87 3.84 10.73 17.63
CA ASP A 87 4.91 9.95 16.99
C ASP A 87 4.41 9.17 15.75
N LEU A 88 3.18 9.44 15.31
CA LEU A 88 2.55 8.83 14.13
C LEU A 88 2.17 9.92 13.14
N TYR A 89 2.64 9.83 11.90
CA TYR A 89 2.27 10.77 10.85
C TYR A 89 0.99 10.37 10.15
N ALA A 90 0.82 9.08 9.94
CA ALA A 90 -0.40 8.48 9.48
C ALA A 90 -0.44 7.00 9.87
N ASP A 91 -1.57 6.35 9.60
CA ASP A 91 -1.77 4.91 9.70
C ASP A 91 -2.77 4.49 8.62
N SER A 92 -2.71 3.23 8.18
CA SER A 92 -3.49 2.75 7.06
C SER A 92 -3.86 1.29 7.18
N THR A 93 -5.12 0.98 6.88
CA THR A 93 -5.63 -0.38 6.88
C THR A 93 -6.62 -0.61 5.73
N PRO A 94 -6.55 -1.76 5.05
CA PRO A 94 -7.69 -2.28 4.29
C PRO A 94 -8.89 -2.51 5.22
N CYS A 95 -10.10 -2.36 4.69
CA CYS A 95 -11.33 -2.62 5.43
C CYS A 95 -11.99 -3.93 4.99
N ASP A 96 -12.36 -4.02 3.70
CA ASP A 96 -12.93 -5.23 3.11
C ASP A 96 -12.12 -5.68 1.90
N LEU A 97 -12.10 -6.99 1.69
CA LEU A 97 -11.36 -7.62 0.60
C LEU A 97 -12.31 -8.36 -0.35
N HIS A 98 -11.94 -8.42 -1.63
CA HIS A 98 -12.67 -9.20 -2.63
C HIS A 98 -12.63 -10.70 -2.32
N ASP A 99 -13.76 -11.37 -2.56
CA ASP A 99 -13.81 -12.83 -2.58
C ASP A 99 -12.83 -13.40 -3.61
N GLY A 100 -12.11 -14.44 -3.22
CA GLY A 100 -11.18 -15.18 -4.07
C GLY A 100 -9.83 -14.50 -4.32
N THR A 101 -9.79 -13.18 -4.57
CA THR A 101 -8.52 -12.46 -4.80
C THR A 101 -7.92 -11.88 -3.52
N TYR A 102 -8.76 -11.59 -2.52
CA TYR A 102 -8.37 -10.97 -1.25
C TYR A 102 -7.64 -9.64 -1.43
N LEU A 103 -7.94 -8.93 -2.52
CA LEU A 103 -7.47 -7.57 -2.75
C LEU A 103 -8.44 -6.55 -2.12
N PRO A 104 -7.94 -5.45 -1.54
CA PRO A 104 -8.75 -4.38 -0.97
C PRO A 104 -9.84 -3.83 -1.90
N ILE A 105 -11.05 -3.71 -1.35
CA ILE A 105 -12.22 -3.05 -1.96
C ILE A 105 -12.25 -1.59 -1.56
N TYR A 106 -12.09 -1.33 -0.26
CA TYR A 106 -11.89 -0.01 0.31
C TYR A 106 -10.97 -0.06 1.52
N ALA A 107 -10.39 1.09 1.85
CA ALA A 107 -9.40 1.23 2.92
C ALA A 107 -9.56 2.58 3.62
N LEU A 108 -8.95 2.69 4.80
CA LEU A 108 -8.85 3.92 5.57
C LEU A 108 -7.37 4.30 5.72
N ILE A 109 -7.08 5.58 5.47
CA ILE A 109 -5.84 6.25 5.89
C ILE A 109 -6.23 7.30 6.93
N ASP A 110 -5.75 7.14 8.16
CA ASP A 110 -5.82 8.18 9.18
C ASP A 110 -4.57 9.08 9.04
N LEU A 111 -4.75 10.31 8.59
CA LEU A 111 -3.66 11.29 8.46
C LEU A 111 -3.61 12.17 9.71
N ASN A 112 -2.48 12.19 10.41
CA ASN A 112 -2.36 12.97 11.64
C ASN A 112 -2.44 14.47 11.35
N SER A 113 -3.40 15.13 11.99
CA SER A 113 -3.57 16.58 11.95
C SER A 113 -2.51 17.33 12.75
N THR A 114 -1.83 16.68 13.70
CA THR A 114 -0.75 17.26 14.50
C THR A 114 0.50 17.42 13.63
N GLY A 115 1.00 18.64 13.46
CA GLY A 115 2.20 18.91 12.65
C GLY A 115 1.99 18.87 11.12
N LEU A 116 0.78 18.53 10.64
CA LEU A 116 0.48 18.45 9.20
C LEU A 116 0.71 19.77 8.43
N ASN A 117 0.61 20.91 9.11
CA ASN A 117 0.88 22.20 8.48
C ASN A 117 2.39 22.50 8.38
N ASP A 118 3.22 21.76 9.12
CA ASP A 118 4.68 21.90 9.15
C ASP A 118 5.35 20.94 8.16
N LEU A 119 4.59 19.98 7.58
CA LEU A 119 5.12 19.05 6.58
C LEU A 119 5.37 19.77 5.26
N SER A 120 6.54 19.51 4.69
CA SER A 120 6.83 19.91 3.32
C SER A 120 5.94 19.15 2.33
N HIS A 121 5.87 19.62 1.09
CA HIS A 121 5.21 18.86 0.02
C HIS A 121 5.83 17.47 -0.15
N ALA A 122 7.16 17.36 -0.11
CA ALA A 122 7.86 16.09 -0.27
C ALA A 122 7.51 15.10 0.85
N ASP A 123 7.47 15.56 2.10
CA ASP A 123 7.21 14.72 3.27
C ASP A 123 5.75 14.23 3.30
N LEU A 124 4.79 15.10 2.98
CA LEU A 124 3.39 14.69 2.86
C LEU A 124 3.20 13.74 1.68
N LEU A 125 3.87 13.98 0.56
CA LEU A 125 3.80 13.09 -0.61
C LEU A 125 4.36 11.71 -0.28
N ASP A 126 5.50 11.64 0.40
CA ASP A 126 6.12 10.39 0.84
C ASP A 126 5.20 9.60 1.77
N THR A 127 4.68 10.28 2.81
CA THR A 127 3.73 9.70 3.77
C THR A 127 2.51 9.15 3.06
N MET A 128 1.89 9.92 2.16
CA MET A 128 0.68 9.47 1.48
C MET A 128 0.94 8.31 0.51
N ILE A 129 2.10 8.25 -0.14
CA ILE A 129 2.49 7.09 -0.97
C ILE A 129 2.64 5.85 -0.11
N HIS A 130 3.35 5.97 1.03
CA HIS A 130 3.57 4.90 1.99
C HIS A 130 2.25 4.31 2.48
N GLU A 131 1.36 5.16 2.99
CA GLU A 131 0.06 4.72 3.50
C GLU A 131 -0.86 4.16 2.42
N THR A 132 -0.75 4.64 1.18
CA THR A 132 -1.52 4.07 0.06
C THR A 132 -1.02 2.66 -0.27
N LEU A 133 0.26 2.36 -0.12
CA LEU A 133 0.81 1.01 -0.31
C LEU A 133 0.36 0.06 0.82
N HIS A 134 0.22 0.55 2.05
CA HIS A 134 -0.43 -0.19 3.14
C HIS A 134 -1.92 -0.42 2.90
N ALA A 135 -2.64 0.57 2.35
CA ALA A 135 -4.04 0.42 1.97
C ALA A 135 -4.25 -0.64 0.88
N LEU A 136 -3.23 -0.86 0.04
CA LEU A 136 -3.18 -1.93 -0.97
C LEU A 136 -2.78 -3.30 -0.41
N GLY A 137 -2.39 -3.39 0.85
CA GLY A 137 -2.09 -4.67 1.50
C GLY A 137 -0.60 -4.96 1.76
N VAL A 138 0.32 -4.12 1.30
CA VAL A 138 1.75 -4.31 1.60
C VAL A 138 1.94 -4.08 3.09
N GLY A 139 2.49 -5.04 3.83
CA GLY A 139 2.65 -4.94 5.29
C GLY A 139 1.39 -5.23 6.10
N THR A 140 0.20 -4.99 5.55
CA THR A 140 -1.08 -5.14 6.25
C THR A 140 -1.81 -6.45 5.92
N LEU A 141 -1.54 -7.08 4.77
CA LEU A 141 -2.17 -8.34 4.32
C LEU A 141 -1.19 -9.49 4.17
N TRP A 142 -0.08 -9.46 4.93
CA TRP A 142 0.98 -10.48 4.87
C TRP A 142 0.73 -11.68 5.80
N THR A 143 -0.28 -11.62 6.65
CA THR A 143 -0.70 -12.70 7.54
C THR A 143 -2.11 -13.18 7.19
N SER A 144 -2.47 -14.41 7.59
CA SER A 144 -3.75 -15.02 7.22
C SER A 144 -4.94 -14.44 8.00
N ASP A 145 -4.69 -13.90 9.20
CA ASP A 145 -5.71 -13.30 10.06
C ASP A 145 -6.26 -11.98 9.54
N THR A 146 -5.51 -11.29 8.68
CA THR A 146 -5.94 -10.05 8.03
C THR A 146 -6.57 -10.28 6.65
N ARG A 147 -6.62 -11.53 6.16
CA ARG A 147 -7.08 -11.88 4.80
C ARG A 147 -8.44 -12.54 4.82
N VAL A 148 -9.42 -11.79 5.31
CA VAL A 148 -10.84 -12.17 5.32
C VAL A 148 -11.56 -11.36 4.27
N SER A 149 -12.29 -12.01 3.37
CA SER A 149 -13.08 -11.34 2.34
C SER A 149 -14.40 -10.82 2.87
N ILE A 150 -15.08 -10.01 2.07
CA ILE A 150 -16.40 -9.45 2.38
C ILE A 150 -17.47 -10.53 2.61
N SER A 151 -17.34 -11.73 2.03
CA SER A 151 -18.24 -12.86 2.33
C SER A 151 -17.94 -13.56 3.66
N GLY A 152 -16.78 -13.25 4.28
CA GLY A 152 -16.24 -13.93 5.44
C GLY A 152 -15.32 -15.12 5.10
N ASP A 153 -15.02 -15.38 3.83
CA ASP A 153 -14.04 -16.40 3.43
C ASP A 153 -12.62 -15.98 3.87
N GLN A 154 -11.79 -16.94 4.28
CA GLN A 154 -10.43 -16.68 4.76
C GLN A 154 -9.37 -17.30 3.83
N ASP A 155 -8.31 -16.53 3.57
CA ASP A 155 -7.10 -17.00 2.89
C ASP A 155 -6.02 -17.38 3.91
N ASP A 156 -5.61 -18.65 3.90
CA ASP A 156 -4.56 -19.19 4.76
C ASP A 156 -3.13 -18.76 4.35
N THR A 157 -3.00 -17.96 3.28
CA THR A 157 -1.71 -17.44 2.79
C THR A 157 -0.96 -16.66 3.87
N ARG A 158 0.34 -16.94 3.99
CA ARG A 158 1.27 -16.29 4.93
C ARG A 158 2.56 -15.93 4.22
N PHE A 159 2.91 -14.65 4.31
CA PHE A 159 4.16 -14.12 3.75
C PHE A 159 5.19 -13.80 4.81
N ILE A 160 4.85 -13.90 6.08
CA ILE A 160 5.77 -13.65 7.19
C ILE A 160 6.12 -14.95 7.90
N ARG A 161 7.39 -15.07 8.29
CA ARG A 161 7.89 -16.10 9.21
C ARG A 161 8.70 -15.46 10.33
N LYS A 162 8.46 -15.88 11.56
CA LYS A 162 9.27 -15.48 12.72
C LYS A 162 10.39 -16.50 12.96
N VAL A 163 11.63 -16.04 13.10
CA VAL A 163 12.79 -16.85 13.51
C VAL A 163 13.45 -16.17 14.70
N GLY A 164 13.37 -16.81 15.87
CA GLY A 164 13.79 -16.19 17.13
C GLY A 164 12.97 -14.92 17.41
N ARG A 165 13.64 -13.77 17.47
CA ARG A 165 13.01 -12.46 17.74
C ARG A 165 12.72 -11.65 16.47
N THR A 166 13.09 -12.14 15.30
CA THR A 166 13.03 -11.40 14.03
C THR A 166 11.93 -11.93 13.13
N TYR A 167 11.19 -11.03 12.51
CA TYR A 167 10.23 -11.34 11.46
C TYR A 167 10.89 -11.25 10.09
N TYR A 168 10.49 -12.14 9.18
CA TYR A 168 11.01 -12.20 7.83
C TYR A 168 9.87 -12.31 6.83
N TYR A 169 9.90 -11.49 5.79
CA TYR A 169 9.10 -11.71 4.60
C TYR A 169 9.67 -12.87 3.78
N THR A 170 8.80 -13.76 3.31
CA THR A 170 9.17 -15.03 2.68
C THR A 170 8.45 -15.31 1.38
N ALA A 171 7.67 -14.36 0.83
CA ALA A 171 6.95 -14.63 -0.40
C ALA A 171 7.88 -14.58 -1.65
N PRO A 172 7.59 -15.40 -2.68
CA PRO A 172 8.60 -15.74 -3.69
C PRO A 172 9.09 -14.54 -4.53
N ARG A 173 8.21 -13.62 -4.93
CA ARG A 173 8.59 -12.51 -5.83
C ARG A 173 9.40 -11.47 -5.09
N GLY A 174 8.99 -11.09 -3.87
CA GLY A 174 9.78 -10.19 -3.02
C GLY A 174 11.17 -10.77 -2.73
N LEU A 175 11.27 -12.07 -2.40
CA LEU A 175 12.58 -12.73 -2.21
C LEU A 175 13.46 -12.67 -3.47
N ALA A 176 12.88 -12.87 -4.65
CA ALA A 176 13.60 -12.78 -5.92
C ALA A 176 14.10 -11.35 -6.20
N ALA A 177 13.24 -10.34 -5.97
CA ALA A 177 13.60 -8.93 -6.12
C ALA A 177 14.72 -8.52 -5.15
N TYR A 178 14.64 -8.94 -3.89
CA TYR A 178 15.67 -8.66 -2.88
C TYR A 178 17.03 -9.26 -3.25
N ARG A 179 17.05 -10.51 -3.76
CA ARG A 179 18.28 -11.13 -4.28
C ARG A 179 18.86 -10.39 -5.48
N ALA A 180 18.00 -9.94 -6.40
CA ALA A 180 18.44 -9.17 -7.58
C ALA A 180 19.08 -7.82 -7.18
N LEU A 181 18.66 -7.24 -6.06
CA LEU A 181 19.28 -6.04 -5.47
C LEU A 181 20.59 -6.35 -4.70
N GLY A 182 20.99 -7.62 -4.60
CA GLY A 182 22.20 -8.08 -3.92
C GLY A 182 22.00 -8.51 -2.46
N GLY A 183 20.75 -8.58 -1.99
CA GLY A 183 20.42 -8.94 -0.61
C GLY A 183 20.49 -10.45 -0.34
N GLN A 184 20.80 -10.81 0.91
CA GLN A 184 20.72 -12.19 1.38
C GLN A 184 19.30 -12.52 1.84
N ALA A 185 18.61 -13.38 1.10
CA ALA A 185 17.20 -13.71 1.34
C ALA A 185 16.97 -14.98 2.18
N THR A 186 17.96 -15.39 2.97
CA THR A 186 17.87 -16.55 3.89
C THR A 186 18.15 -16.05 5.31
N PRO A 187 17.22 -16.18 6.27
CA PRO A 187 15.96 -16.93 6.20
C PRO A 187 14.79 -16.20 5.51
N GLY A 188 14.97 -14.96 5.07
CA GLY A 188 13.99 -14.16 4.33
C GLY A 188 14.46 -12.71 4.29
N ILE A 189 13.57 -11.76 3.95
CA ILE A 189 13.87 -10.32 4.03
C ILE A 189 13.53 -9.86 5.45
N PRO A 190 14.47 -9.27 6.21
CA PRO A 190 14.18 -8.79 7.56
C PRO A 190 13.06 -7.73 7.55
N LEU A 191 12.15 -7.84 8.52
CA LEU A 191 11.10 -6.87 8.79
C LEU A 191 11.34 -6.19 10.14
N ASP A 192 10.77 -5.00 10.30
CA ASP A 192 10.72 -4.36 11.61
C ASP A 192 9.84 -5.17 12.60
N PRO A 193 9.92 -4.88 13.92
CA PRO A 193 9.22 -5.67 14.93
C PRO A 193 7.69 -5.71 14.79
N ASP A 194 7.09 -4.75 14.08
CA ASP A 194 5.66 -4.71 13.73
C ASP A 194 5.28 -5.72 12.63
N ALA A 195 6.27 -6.28 11.92
CA ALA A 195 6.10 -7.13 10.75
C ALA A 195 5.33 -6.50 9.57
N GLY A 196 5.10 -5.18 9.60
CA GLY A 196 4.43 -4.41 8.55
C GLY A 196 5.42 -3.67 7.64
N HIS A 197 6.61 -3.40 8.13
CA HIS A 197 7.63 -2.65 7.37
C HIS A 197 8.86 -3.48 7.05
N TRP A 198 9.53 -3.13 5.96
CA TRP A 198 10.89 -3.58 5.73
C TRP A 198 11.79 -3.08 6.86
N ALA A 199 12.68 -3.93 7.38
CA ALA A 199 13.58 -3.48 8.44
C ALA A 199 14.46 -2.33 7.95
N GLY A 200 14.49 -1.23 8.70
CA GLY A 200 15.23 -0.03 8.29
C GLY A 200 16.71 -0.27 8.01
N ASN A 201 17.35 -1.17 8.77
CA ASN A 201 18.74 -1.55 8.54
C ASN A 201 18.96 -2.41 7.27
N ALA A 202 17.91 -3.00 6.70
CA ALA A 202 17.98 -3.83 5.51
C ALA A 202 17.80 -3.02 4.23
N VAL A 203 16.92 -2.00 4.24
CA VAL A 203 16.54 -1.24 3.04
C VAL A 203 16.77 0.27 3.14
N CYS A 204 16.96 0.82 4.35
CA CYS A 204 17.18 2.24 4.61
C CYS A 204 16.06 3.12 4.03
N SER A 205 16.38 4.03 3.11
CA SER A 205 15.42 4.94 2.48
C SER A 205 14.67 4.24 1.32
N GLU A 206 14.01 3.12 1.59
CA GLU A 206 12.99 2.55 0.70
C GLU A 206 11.63 2.98 1.20
N ILE A 207 10.67 3.21 0.31
CA ILE A 207 9.38 3.79 0.68
C ILE A 207 8.66 3.05 1.83
N LEU A 208 8.77 1.71 1.95
CA LEU A 208 8.10 0.88 2.96
C LEU A 208 8.98 0.51 4.17
N SER A 209 10.10 1.21 4.33
CA SER A 209 10.98 1.05 5.49
C SER A 209 10.36 1.67 6.74
N GLY A 210 10.42 1.00 7.89
CA GLY A 210 9.88 1.57 9.14
C GLY A 210 10.73 2.73 9.67
N THR A 211 11.94 2.93 9.15
CA THR A 211 12.77 4.12 9.40
C THR A 211 12.69 5.17 8.29
N ALA A 212 11.94 4.93 7.20
CA ALA A 212 11.72 5.97 6.19
C ALA A 212 10.92 7.16 6.73
N GLY A 213 10.31 7.02 7.91
CA GLY A 213 9.63 8.09 8.65
C GLY A 213 10.55 9.18 9.22
N ASP A 214 11.88 9.07 9.10
CA ASP A 214 12.76 10.22 9.33
C ASP A 214 12.67 11.13 8.10
N TYR A 215 11.96 12.26 8.19
CA TYR A 215 11.78 13.21 7.09
C TYR A 215 13.09 13.57 6.43
N THR A 216 13.33 12.98 5.26
CA THR A 216 14.55 13.18 4.48
C THR A 216 14.47 14.41 3.58
N GLY A 217 13.34 15.14 3.62
CA GLY A 217 13.06 16.28 2.74
C GLY A 217 12.90 15.88 1.26
N ARG A 218 12.65 14.59 0.99
CA ARG A 218 12.46 14.02 -0.35
C ARG A 218 11.49 12.85 -0.30
N VAL A 219 11.02 12.44 -1.47
CA VAL A 219 10.22 11.21 -1.63
C VAL A 219 11.15 10.01 -1.76
N ASN A 220 10.96 9.02 -0.91
CA ASN A 220 11.66 7.75 -0.92
C ASN A 220 11.28 6.92 -2.17
N PRO A 221 12.23 6.14 -2.73
CA PRO A 221 11.99 5.29 -3.89
C PRO A 221 10.99 4.18 -3.60
N ILE A 222 9.97 4.07 -4.47
CA ILE A 222 9.15 2.86 -4.59
C ILE A 222 9.94 1.86 -5.42
N SER A 223 10.61 0.92 -4.75
CA SER A 223 11.55 0.03 -5.41
C SER A 223 10.88 -1.19 -6.06
N VAL A 224 11.66 -1.94 -6.84
CA VAL A 224 11.24 -3.25 -7.36
C VAL A 224 10.88 -4.25 -6.25
N LEU A 225 11.38 -4.06 -5.03
CA LEU A 225 11.05 -4.92 -3.90
C LEU A 225 9.59 -4.74 -3.49
N THR A 226 9.17 -3.50 -3.24
CA THR A 226 7.79 -3.18 -2.86
C THR A 226 6.79 -3.52 -3.96
N LEU A 227 7.13 -3.29 -5.24
CA LEU A 227 6.29 -3.74 -6.35
C LEU A 227 6.19 -5.26 -6.45
N ALA A 228 7.26 -6.00 -6.13
CA ALA A 228 7.21 -7.45 -6.09
C ALA A 228 6.34 -7.99 -4.94
N ALA A 229 6.28 -7.28 -3.80
CA ALA A 229 5.36 -7.61 -2.71
C ALA A 229 3.89 -7.41 -3.13
N LEU A 230 3.58 -6.35 -3.90
CA LEU A 230 2.26 -6.20 -4.52
C LEU A 230 1.93 -7.37 -5.47
N GLN A 231 2.90 -7.86 -6.24
CA GLN A 231 2.67 -9.04 -7.08
C GLN A 231 2.43 -10.33 -6.29
N ASP A 232 3.11 -10.50 -5.14
CA ASP A 232 2.86 -11.64 -4.26
C ASP A 232 1.44 -11.60 -3.68
N LEU A 233 0.89 -10.40 -3.42
CA LEU A 233 -0.51 -10.21 -3.01
C LEU A 233 -1.53 -10.50 -4.11
N GLY A 234 -1.11 -10.52 -5.39
CA GLY A 234 -1.98 -10.82 -6.53
C GLY A 234 -2.18 -9.67 -7.52
N TYR A 235 -1.56 -8.50 -7.30
CA TYR A 235 -1.65 -7.39 -8.25
C TYR A 235 -0.83 -7.65 -9.53
N GLY A 236 -1.38 -7.22 -10.66
CA GLY A 236 -0.58 -6.89 -11.83
C GLY A 236 0.11 -5.56 -11.59
N VAL A 237 1.44 -5.48 -11.81
CA VAL A 237 2.21 -4.24 -11.59
C VAL A 237 3.11 -3.90 -12.77
N ASN A 238 3.40 -2.62 -12.95
CA ASN A 238 4.38 -2.12 -13.90
C ASN A 238 5.77 -2.03 -13.25
N LEU A 239 6.54 -3.11 -13.29
CA LEU A 239 7.90 -3.15 -12.73
C LEU A 239 8.85 -2.13 -13.39
N ALA A 240 8.59 -1.70 -14.63
CA ALA A 240 9.41 -0.69 -15.30
C ALA A 240 9.21 0.73 -14.73
N ALA A 241 8.13 0.96 -13.97
CA ALA A 241 7.89 2.21 -13.25
C ALA A 241 8.53 2.24 -11.86
N ALA A 242 9.23 1.17 -11.44
CA ALA A 242 9.98 1.16 -10.19
C ALA A 242 11.03 2.28 -10.17
N SER A 243 11.16 2.95 -9.03
CA SER A 243 12.23 3.90 -8.79
C SER A 243 13.57 3.16 -8.72
N ALA A 244 14.62 3.81 -9.21
CA ALA A 244 15.97 3.28 -9.05
C ALA A 244 16.30 3.15 -7.56
N PHE A 245 16.71 1.95 -7.15
CA PHE A 245 16.98 1.63 -5.76
C PHE A 245 18.12 0.63 -5.66
N ARG A 246 18.91 0.73 -4.59
CA ARG A 246 20.01 -0.19 -4.28
C ARG A 246 20.01 -0.42 -2.78
N LEU A 247 20.26 -1.67 -2.39
CA LEU A 247 20.41 -1.99 -0.97
C LEU A 247 21.67 -1.32 -0.39
N PRO A 248 21.64 -0.95 0.90
CA PRO A 248 22.83 -0.48 1.60
C PRO A 248 23.90 -1.57 1.60
N ARG A 249 25.17 -1.19 1.39
CA ARG A 249 26.30 -2.14 1.39
C ARG A 249 26.95 -2.31 2.77
N HIS A 250 26.79 -1.35 3.68
CA HIS A 250 27.44 -1.33 4.99
C HIS A 250 26.56 -0.71 6.08
N ALA A 251 26.13 0.53 5.86
CA ALA A 251 25.23 1.28 6.73
C ALA A 251 24.23 2.05 5.85
N CYS A 252 23.13 2.49 6.44
CA CYS A 252 22.26 3.44 5.77
C CYS A 252 23.04 4.71 5.47
N PRO A 253 22.95 5.24 4.23
CA PRO A 253 23.38 6.61 3.99
C PRO A 253 22.61 7.48 4.98
N VAL A 254 23.35 8.10 5.91
CA VAL A 254 22.85 9.30 6.56
C VAL A 254 22.94 10.36 5.47
N ASP A 255 21.81 10.78 4.94
CA ASP A 255 21.80 11.98 4.10
C ASP A 255 22.03 13.22 4.97
#